data_AF-A0A438EPU2-F1
#
_entry.id   AF-A0A438EPU2-F1
#
_cell.length_a   1.000
_cell.length_b   1.000
_cell.length_c   1.000
_cell.angle_alpha   90.00
_cell.angle_beta   90.00
_cell.angle_gamma   90.00
#
_symmetry.space_group_name_H-M   'P 1'
#
loop_
_entity.id
_entity.type
_entity.pdbx_description
1 polymer ?
#
loop_
_entity_poly.entity_id
_entity_poly.type
_entity_poly.pdbx_seq_one_letter_code
_entity_poly.pdbx_strand_id
1 'polypeptide(L)'
;MGLGKSVVIEKQRMNGDLRMGKKRKQHRAMASRHIVLLSCFVFLAAQHGIQAVEYEVTNNAGSSAGGVRFTNEIGIPYSRQTLVSATDFIWGVFQQNTPEERKTVQKVSLIIENMDGVAYASNNEIHVNANYIGSYSGDVKTEFTGVLYHEMTHIWQWNGNGQTPGGLIEGIADYVRLKANYAPSHWVQPGQGNRWDQGYDVTARFLDYCNSLRNGFVAELNKKMRSGYSADFFVELLGKTVDQLWTDYKAKYGN
;
A
#
# COMPACT_ATOMS: atom_id res chain seq x y z
N MET A 1 20.95 64.18 -51.67
CA MET A 1 19.72 63.52 -51.17
C MET A 1 19.34 64.23 -49.86
N GLY A 2 18.47 65.24 -49.95
CA GLY A 2 17.98 66.06 -48.82
C GLY A 2 16.89 65.32 -48.01
N LEU A 3 16.82 65.47 -46.69
CA LEU A 3 16.23 66.57 -45.90
C LEU A 3 14.69 66.64 -45.97
N GLY A 4 14.03 66.69 -44.80
CA GLY A 4 12.68 67.22 -44.61
C GLY A 4 11.85 66.41 -43.59
N LYS A 5 11.99 66.63 -42.28
CA LYS A 5 11.29 67.63 -41.44
C LYS A 5 9.76 67.46 -41.40
N SER A 6 9.27 66.97 -40.25
CA SER A 6 7.91 67.17 -39.77
C SER A 6 7.56 68.65 -39.69
N VAL A 7 6.38 69.00 -40.21
CA VAL A 7 5.78 70.32 -40.08
C VAL A 7 4.47 70.17 -39.33
N VAL A 8 4.36 70.95 -38.26
CA VAL A 8 3.14 71.28 -37.53
C VAL A 8 2.45 72.41 -38.29
N ILE A 9 1.14 72.30 -38.57
CA ILE A 9 0.28 73.47 -38.79
C ILE A 9 -1.05 73.28 -38.05
N GLU A 10 -1.37 74.35 -37.34
CA GLU A 10 -2.45 74.62 -36.42
C GLU A 10 -3.63 75.33 -37.13
N LYS A 11 -4.79 75.41 -36.45
CA LYS A 11 -5.89 76.40 -36.61
C LYS A 11 -6.80 76.20 -37.84
N GLN A 12 -8.12 76.47 -37.81
CA GLN A 12 -8.98 77.16 -36.86
C GLN A 12 -10.47 76.83 -37.13
N ARG A 13 -11.29 77.07 -36.11
CA ARG A 13 -12.76 77.02 -35.99
C ARG A 13 -13.57 77.55 -37.19
N MET A 14 -14.79 77.02 -37.40
CA MET A 14 -16.05 77.74 -37.07
C MET A 14 -17.34 76.95 -37.37
N ASN A 15 -18.25 77.02 -36.38
CA ASN A 15 -19.71 77.16 -36.44
C ASN A 15 -20.64 76.05 -36.96
N GLY A 16 -21.46 75.57 -36.02
CA GLY A 16 -22.94 75.48 -36.09
C GLY A 16 -23.57 74.54 -37.11
N ASP A 17 -24.81 74.10 -36.98
CA ASP A 17 -25.72 73.92 -35.85
C ASP A 17 -26.84 73.00 -36.39
N LEU A 18 -27.42 72.19 -35.52
CA LEU A 18 -28.82 71.72 -35.53
C LEU A 18 -29.44 70.84 -36.65
N ARG A 19 -30.08 69.77 -36.11
CA ARG A 19 -31.42 69.20 -36.43
C ARG A 19 -31.52 68.10 -37.51
N MET A 20 -31.78 66.85 -37.09
CA MET A 20 -33.09 66.24 -36.71
C MET A 20 -34.02 65.99 -37.90
N GLY A 21 -34.31 64.72 -38.18
CA GLY A 21 -35.39 64.32 -39.09
C GLY A 21 -35.54 62.80 -39.23
N LYS A 22 -36.56 62.25 -38.58
CA LYS A 22 -36.91 60.82 -38.46
C LYS A 22 -37.89 60.43 -39.58
N LYS A 23 -37.70 59.29 -40.29
CA LYS A 23 -38.73 58.22 -40.56
C LYS A 23 -38.43 57.31 -41.77
N ARG A 24 -38.58 56.00 -41.50
CA ARG A 24 -39.16 54.89 -42.30
C ARG A 24 -38.47 54.43 -43.60
N LYS A 25 -38.07 53.15 -43.62
CA LYS A 25 -38.80 52.05 -44.30
C LYS A 25 -38.21 50.68 -43.94
N GLN A 26 -39.11 49.70 -43.79
CA GLN A 26 -38.87 48.29 -43.48
C GLN A 26 -38.13 47.58 -44.61
N HIS A 27 -37.24 46.61 -44.30
CA HIS A 27 -37.06 45.40 -45.11
C HIS A 27 -36.58 44.22 -44.24
N ARG A 28 -37.36 43.15 -44.31
CA ARG A 28 -37.21 41.75 -43.87
C ARG A 28 -35.84 41.33 -43.28
N ALA A 29 -35.85 40.85 -42.03
CA ALA A 29 -34.84 39.95 -41.48
C ALA A 29 -35.43 38.54 -41.34
N MET A 30 -34.77 37.54 -41.92
CA MET A 30 -35.07 36.12 -41.71
C MET A 30 -34.80 35.77 -40.24
N ALA A 31 -35.81 35.24 -39.55
CA ALA A 31 -35.71 34.81 -38.17
C ALA A 31 -34.89 33.51 -38.06
N SER A 32 -34.01 33.55 -37.06
CA SER A 32 -33.05 32.57 -36.58
C SER A 32 -33.56 31.12 -36.50
N ARG A 33 -32.80 30.17 -37.06
CA ARG A 33 -32.88 28.75 -36.72
C ARG A 33 -32.16 28.53 -35.39
N HIS A 34 -32.89 28.48 -34.28
CA HIS A 34 -32.37 27.97 -33.01
C HIS A 34 -32.69 26.49 -32.88
N ILE A 35 -31.80 25.63 -33.37
CA ILE A 35 -31.69 24.25 -32.92
C ILE A 35 -30.64 24.25 -31.81
N VAL A 36 -31.09 24.33 -30.56
CA VAL A 36 -30.23 24.07 -29.39
C VAL A 36 -30.22 22.55 -29.20
N LEU A 37 -29.23 21.87 -29.80
CA LEU A 37 -28.90 20.50 -29.46
C LEU A 37 -28.16 20.54 -28.11
N LEU A 38 -28.88 20.26 -27.02
CA LEU A 38 -28.28 19.98 -25.72
C LEU A 38 -27.62 18.58 -25.82
N SER A 39 -26.37 18.54 -26.26
CA SER A 39 -25.57 17.32 -26.22
C SER A 39 -25.18 17.04 -24.76
N CYS A 40 -25.76 15.99 -24.20
CA CYS A 40 -25.38 15.42 -22.91
C CYS A 40 -23.89 15.02 -22.92
N PHE A 41 -23.04 15.82 -22.29
CA PHE A 41 -21.75 15.35 -21.79
C PHE A 41 -21.86 15.17 -20.29
N VAL A 42 -22.41 14.02 -19.88
CA VAL A 42 -22.14 13.50 -18.53
C VAL A 42 -20.72 12.94 -18.58
N PHE A 43 -19.74 13.79 -18.29
CA PHE A 43 -18.42 13.30 -17.88
C PHE A 43 -18.57 12.74 -16.47
N LEU A 44 -18.97 11.47 -16.35
CA LEU A 44 -18.63 10.69 -15.17
C LEU A 44 -17.14 10.36 -15.29
N ALA A 45 -16.30 11.34 -14.99
CA ALA A 45 -14.92 11.06 -14.63
C ALA A 45 -15.00 10.29 -13.31
N ALA A 46 -14.92 8.96 -13.38
CA ALA A 46 -14.60 8.17 -12.20
C ALA A 46 -13.21 8.61 -11.75
N GLN A 47 -13.16 9.58 -10.84
CA GLN A 47 -11.96 9.85 -10.06
C GLN A 47 -11.76 8.63 -9.15
N HIS A 48 -11.22 7.55 -9.70
CA HIS A 48 -10.43 6.62 -8.91
C HIS A 48 -9.13 7.34 -8.59
N GLY A 49 -9.22 8.38 -7.76
CA GLY A 49 -8.05 8.89 -7.08
C GLY A 49 -7.46 7.71 -6.34
N ILE A 50 -6.22 7.38 -6.65
CA ILE A 50 -5.40 6.49 -5.82
C ILE A 50 -5.39 7.18 -4.45
N GLN A 51 -6.28 6.81 -3.55
CA GLN A 51 -6.15 7.24 -2.16
C GLN A 51 -4.95 6.47 -1.64
N ALA A 52 -3.81 7.17 -1.57
CA ALA A 52 -2.63 6.66 -0.91
C ALA A 52 -3.02 6.31 0.54
N VAL A 53 -2.54 5.16 1.01
CA VAL A 53 -2.77 4.70 2.38
C VAL A 53 -2.18 5.73 3.34
N GLU A 54 -2.97 6.19 4.31
CA GLU A 54 -2.51 7.05 5.38
C GLU A 54 -1.76 6.23 6.44
N TYR A 55 -0.60 6.71 6.89
CA TYR A 55 0.18 6.04 7.94
C TYR A 55 0.37 6.97 9.15
N GLU A 56 -0.27 6.59 10.26
CA GLU A 56 -0.13 7.26 11.54
C GLU A 56 0.80 6.46 12.46
N VAL A 57 1.64 7.15 13.23
CA VAL A 57 2.52 6.53 14.21
C VAL A 57 2.45 7.32 15.51
N THR A 58 2.16 6.63 16.60
CA THR A 58 2.02 7.21 17.94
C THR A 58 2.86 6.43 18.94
N ASN A 59 3.47 7.15 19.88
CA ASN A 59 4.18 6.56 21.02
C ASN A 59 3.43 6.87 22.32
N ASN A 60 2.55 5.96 22.72
CA ASN A 60 1.78 6.04 23.97
C ASN A 60 2.63 5.69 25.20
N ALA A 61 3.80 5.07 25.02
CA ALA A 61 4.70 4.66 26.09
C ALA A 61 5.90 5.61 26.27
N GLY A 62 5.81 6.87 25.84
CA GLY A 62 6.94 7.82 25.79
C GLY A 62 7.68 8.06 27.11
N SER A 63 7.07 7.78 28.26
CA SER A 63 7.70 7.87 29.59
C SER A 63 8.36 6.57 30.08
N SER A 64 8.13 5.44 29.40
CA SER A 64 8.78 4.16 29.71
C SER A 64 10.20 4.11 29.13
N ALA A 65 11.08 3.27 29.70
CA ALA A 65 12.41 3.05 29.14
C ALA A 65 12.36 2.61 27.66
N GLY A 66 11.40 1.76 27.31
CA GLY A 66 11.15 1.29 25.96
C GLY A 66 10.69 2.38 24.99
N GLY A 67 9.73 3.21 25.40
CA GLY A 67 9.24 4.31 24.57
C GLY A 67 10.25 5.44 24.42
N VAL A 68 11.10 5.69 25.43
CA VAL A 68 12.26 6.58 25.30
C VAL A 68 13.25 5.99 24.29
N ARG A 69 13.56 4.69 24.38
CA ARG A 69 14.45 4.02 23.44
C ARG A 69 13.91 4.07 22.00
N PHE A 70 12.63 3.78 21.79
CA PHE A 70 11.96 3.94 20.51
C PHE A 70 12.16 5.35 19.95
N THR A 71 11.95 6.38 20.78
CA THR A 71 12.08 7.78 20.36
C THR A 71 13.50 8.11 19.91
N ASN A 72 14.51 7.59 20.61
CA ASN A 72 15.92 7.90 20.37
C ASN A 72 16.54 7.11 19.21
N GLU A 73 16.22 5.82 19.06
CA GLU A 73 16.90 4.92 18.12
C GLU A 73 16.11 4.66 16.83
N ILE A 74 14.78 4.68 16.91
CA ILE A 74 13.87 4.33 15.82
C ILE A 74 13.17 5.58 15.31
N GLY A 75 12.27 6.14 16.11
CA GLY A 75 11.55 7.38 15.85
C GLY A 75 10.34 7.24 14.92
N ILE A 76 9.39 8.17 15.09
CA ILE A 76 8.18 8.26 14.27
C ILE A 76 8.50 8.40 12.76
N PRO A 77 9.43 9.26 12.31
CA PRO A 77 9.70 9.43 10.88
C PRO A 77 10.18 8.14 10.20
N TYR A 78 11.09 7.40 10.85
CA TYR A 78 11.59 6.13 10.33
C TYR A 78 10.48 5.07 10.30
N SER A 79 9.67 5.01 11.35
CA SER A 79 8.56 4.05 11.44
C SER A 79 7.57 4.27 10.31
N ARG A 80 7.17 5.53 10.04
CA ARG A 80 6.28 5.86 8.92
C ARG A 80 6.88 5.43 7.57
N GLN A 81 8.16 5.72 7.34
CA GLN A 81 8.85 5.30 6.12
C GLN A 81 8.88 3.77 5.99
N THR A 82 9.08 3.07 7.11
CA THR A 82 9.09 1.60 7.14
C THR A 82 7.73 1.01 6.79
N LEU A 83 6.63 1.58 7.29
CA LEU A 83 5.27 1.14 6.92
C LEU A 83 5.01 1.29 5.41
N VAL A 84 5.43 2.42 4.81
CA VAL A 84 5.33 2.64 3.36
C VAL A 84 6.14 1.59 2.60
N SER A 85 7.42 1.42 2.95
CA SER A 85 8.32 0.47 2.30
C SER A 85 7.87 -0.99 2.47
N ALA A 86 7.32 -1.35 3.63
CA ALA A 86 6.75 -2.67 3.87
C ALA A 86 5.52 -2.90 2.99
N THR A 87 4.60 -1.94 2.88
CA THR A 87 3.43 -2.05 1.99
C THR A 87 3.83 -2.28 0.54
N ASP A 88 4.75 -1.47 0.00
CA ASP A 88 5.20 -1.61 -1.39
C ASP A 88 5.86 -2.98 -1.61
N PHE A 89 6.69 -3.43 -0.66
CA PHE A 89 7.33 -4.73 -0.71
C PHE A 89 6.30 -5.88 -0.67
N ILE A 90 5.33 -5.81 0.24
CA ILE A 90 4.29 -6.84 0.40
C ILE A 90 3.40 -6.93 -0.83
N TRP A 91 2.98 -5.80 -1.41
CA TRP A 91 2.25 -5.81 -2.68
C TRP A 91 3.08 -6.43 -3.80
N GLY A 92 4.40 -6.21 -3.82
CA GLY A 92 5.32 -6.88 -4.73
C GLY A 92 5.38 -8.40 -4.51
N VAL A 93 5.54 -8.85 -3.27
CA VAL A 93 5.57 -10.28 -2.90
C VAL A 93 4.26 -10.98 -3.27
N PHE A 94 3.12 -10.34 -3.03
CA PHE A 94 1.80 -10.87 -3.35
C PHE A 94 1.33 -10.60 -4.78
N GLN A 95 2.16 -9.94 -5.60
CA GLN A 95 1.83 -9.56 -6.98
C GLN A 95 0.49 -8.79 -7.10
N GLN A 96 0.16 -8.00 -6.09
CA GLN A 96 -1.05 -7.17 -6.05
C GLN A 96 -0.78 -5.84 -6.77
N ASN A 97 -0.70 -5.89 -8.09
CA ASN A 97 -0.24 -4.78 -8.92
C ASN A 97 -1.33 -3.75 -9.18
N THR A 98 -2.60 -4.12 -9.05
CA THR A 98 -3.74 -3.23 -9.27
C THR A 98 -4.58 -3.02 -8.00
N PRO A 99 -5.33 -1.91 -7.90
CA PRO A 99 -6.23 -1.68 -6.76
C PRO A 99 -7.25 -2.80 -6.52
N GLU A 100 -7.73 -3.47 -7.57
CA GLU A 100 -8.75 -4.52 -7.49
C GLU A 100 -8.24 -5.82 -6.84
N GLU A 101 -6.92 -6.02 -6.87
CA GLU A 101 -6.22 -7.16 -6.25
C GLU A 101 -5.91 -6.93 -4.77
N ARG A 102 -5.93 -5.67 -4.33
CA ARG A 102 -5.57 -5.24 -2.97
C ARG A 102 -6.77 -5.27 -2.03
N LYS A 103 -6.49 -5.35 -0.73
CA LYS A 103 -7.46 -5.02 0.31
C LYS A 103 -7.67 -3.51 0.33
N THR A 104 -8.93 -3.08 0.51
CA THR A 104 -9.25 -1.67 0.67
C THR A 104 -8.93 -1.23 2.10
N VAL A 105 -7.76 -0.63 2.30
CA VAL A 105 -7.32 -0.07 3.58
C VAL A 105 -6.95 1.39 3.33
N GLN A 106 -7.65 2.30 4.01
CA GLN A 106 -7.43 3.75 3.86
C GLN A 106 -6.35 4.27 4.81
N LYS A 107 -6.21 3.64 5.98
CA LYS A 107 -5.30 4.06 7.04
C LYS A 107 -4.73 2.85 7.77
N VAL A 108 -3.46 2.93 8.12
CA VAL A 108 -2.79 2.03 9.05
C VAL A 108 -2.21 2.85 10.20
N SER A 109 -2.50 2.44 11.44
CA SER A 109 -1.99 3.07 12.66
C SER A 109 -0.93 2.20 13.31
N LEU A 110 0.24 2.73 13.63
CA LEU A 110 1.25 2.08 14.43
C LEU A 110 1.30 2.71 15.83
N ILE A 111 1.12 1.89 16.86
CA ILE A 111 1.00 2.32 18.25
C ILE A 111 2.09 1.64 19.06
N ILE A 112 3.00 2.43 19.61
CA ILE A 112 3.98 1.95 20.60
C ILE A 112 3.37 2.09 21.98
N GLU A 113 3.17 0.98 22.68
CA GLU A 113 2.55 0.97 24.00
C GLU A 113 3.11 -0.13 24.91
N ASN A 114 2.80 -0.08 26.20
CA ASN A 114 3.15 -1.15 27.12
C ASN A 114 2.08 -2.24 27.07
N MET A 115 2.49 -3.44 26.67
CA MET A 115 1.60 -4.60 26.56
C MET A 115 2.40 -5.89 26.80
N ASP A 116 1.77 -7.04 26.60
CA ASP A 116 2.43 -8.35 26.56
C ASP A 116 2.84 -8.72 25.12
N GLY A 117 3.74 -9.71 24.99
CA GLY A 117 4.22 -10.16 23.68
C GLY A 117 5.15 -9.17 22.98
N VAL A 118 5.35 -9.37 21.68
CA VAL A 118 6.26 -8.54 20.86
C VAL A 118 5.46 -7.46 20.12
N ALA A 119 4.51 -7.90 19.30
CA ALA A 119 3.62 -7.06 18.54
C ALA A 119 2.36 -7.86 18.13
N TYR A 120 1.33 -7.16 17.67
CA TYR A 120 0.20 -7.75 16.96
C TYR A 120 -0.43 -6.73 16.00
N ALA A 121 -1.16 -7.23 15.01
CA ALA A 121 -1.97 -6.43 14.11
C ALA A 121 -3.46 -6.77 14.21
N SER A 122 -4.32 -5.75 14.28
CA SER A 122 -5.78 -5.91 14.29
C SER A 122 -6.45 -4.62 13.81
N ASN A 123 -7.55 -4.72 13.05
CA ASN A 123 -8.33 -3.56 12.61
C ASN A 123 -7.51 -2.45 11.89
N ASN A 124 -6.48 -2.82 11.13
CA ASN A 124 -5.53 -1.89 10.51
C ASN A 124 -4.67 -1.09 11.51
N GLU A 125 -4.58 -1.56 12.75
CA GLU A 125 -3.67 -1.08 13.78
C GLU A 125 -2.58 -2.12 14.02
N ILE A 126 -1.37 -1.64 14.23
CA ILE A 126 -0.20 -2.42 14.63
C ILE A 126 0.22 -1.92 15.99
N HIS A 127 0.29 -2.82 16.96
CA HIS A 127 0.70 -2.51 18.32
C HIS A 127 2.05 -3.15 18.55
N VAL A 128 3.04 -2.37 18.95
CA VAL A 128 4.39 -2.87 19.28
C VAL A 128 4.68 -2.60 20.73
N ASN A 129 5.11 -3.64 21.43
CA ASN A 129 5.39 -3.58 22.85
C ASN A 129 6.65 -2.76 23.15
N ALA A 130 6.49 -1.63 23.83
CA ALA A 130 7.59 -0.80 24.27
C ALA A 130 8.54 -1.57 25.20
N ASN A 131 8.04 -2.45 26.06
CA ASN A 131 8.90 -3.26 26.95
C ASN A 131 9.82 -4.20 26.14
N TYR A 132 9.33 -4.74 25.03
CA TYR A 132 10.16 -5.54 24.12
C TYR A 132 11.26 -4.68 23.49
N ILE A 133 10.91 -3.50 22.95
CA ILE A 133 11.90 -2.54 22.41
C ILE A 133 12.96 -2.19 23.48
N GLY A 134 12.54 -1.89 24.70
CA GLY A 134 13.42 -1.51 25.80
C GLY A 134 14.39 -2.62 26.20
N SER A 135 13.93 -3.87 26.21
CA SER A 135 14.73 -5.02 26.65
C SER A 135 15.52 -5.72 25.53
N TYR A 136 15.23 -5.40 24.25
CA TYR A 136 15.88 -6.06 23.12
C TYR A 136 17.41 -5.84 23.11
N SER A 137 18.18 -6.93 23.14
CA SER A 137 19.63 -6.88 23.01
C SER A 137 20.05 -6.92 21.54
N GLY A 138 20.83 -5.95 21.08
CA GLY A 138 21.34 -5.88 19.71
C GLY A 138 20.80 -4.67 18.94
N ASP A 139 20.77 -4.78 17.61
CA ASP A 139 20.24 -3.75 16.72
C ASP A 139 18.70 -3.76 16.75
N VAL A 140 18.15 -3.00 17.70
CA VAL A 140 16.70 -2.87 17.90
C VAL A 140 16.00 -2.27 16.68
N LYS A 141 16.70 -1.46 15.88
CA LYS A 141 16.11 -0.83 14.70
C LYS A 141 15.88 -1.84 13.59
N THR A 142 16.86 -2.73 13.35
CA THR A 142 16.71 -3.84 12.40
C THR A 142 15.64 -4.84 12.85
N GLU A 143 15.61 -5.20 14.15
CA GLU A 143 14.54 -6.06 14.68
C GLU A 143 13.16 -5.44 14.49
N PHE A 144 13.00 -4.18 14.91
CA PHE A 144 11.75 -3.45 14.81
C PHE A 144 11.25 -3.40 13.36
N THR A 145 12.15 -3.18 12.41
CA THR A 145 11.81 -3.21 10.98
C THR A 145 11.34 -4.60 10.55
N GLY A 146 12.01 -5.66 10.97
CA GLY A 146 11.54 -7.03 10.71
C GLY A 146 10.15 -7.30 11.28
N VAL A 147 9.89 -6.88 12.52
CA VAL A 147 8.57 -6.97 13.17
C VAL A 147 7.52 -6.20 12.37
N LEU A 148 7.80 -4.97 11.91
CA LEU A 148 6.85 -4.23 11.09
C LEU A 148 6.55 -4.92 9.76
N TYR A 149 7.52 -5.57 9.11
CA TYR A 149 7.25 -6.34 7.89
C TYR A 149 6.34 -7.55 8.16
N HIS A 150 6.50 -8.21 9.31
CA HIS A 150 5.60 -9.26 9.75
C HIS A 150 4.18 -8.70 9.98
N GLU A 151 4.02 -7.69 10.84
CA GLU A 151 2.70 -7.15 11.20
C GLU A 151 1.97 -6.48 10.03
N MET A 152 2.70 -5.78 9.15
CA MET A 152 2.13 -5.22 7.93
C MET A 152 1.63 -6.31 6.98
N THR A 153 2.20 -7.51 7.02
CA THR A 153 1.71 -8.63 6.21
C THR A 153 0.31 -9.04 6.67
N HIS A 154 0.02 -9.06 7.97
CA HIS A 154 -1.32 -9.33 8.49
C HIS A 154 -2.37 -8.34 7.99
N ILE A 155 -1.98 -7.07 7.77
CA ILE A 155 -2.87 -6.05 7.19
C ILE A 155 -3.22 -6.39 5.74
N TRP A 156 -2.23 -6.77 4.93
CA TRP A 156 -2.39 -6.91 3.48
C TRP A 156 -2.76 -8.32 3.00
N GLN A 157 -2.46 -9.36 3.78
CA GLN A 157 -2.78 -10.73 3.42
C GLN A 157 -4.27 -11.04 3.56
N TRP A 158 -4.73 -11.99 2.77
CA TRP A 158 -6.06 -12.58 2.92
C TRP A 158 -5.99 -13.72 3.93
N ASN A 159 -6.95 -13.77 4.84
CA ASN A 159 -6.98 -14.78 5.90
C ASN A 159 -7.99 -15.91 5.64
N GLY A 160 -8.53 -16.04 4.42
CA GLY A 160 -9.52 -17.06 4.10
C GLY A 160 -10.82 -16.89 4.87
N ASN A 161 -11.27 -15.66 5.13
CA ASN A 161 -12.42 -15.39 6.01
C ASN A 161 -12.29 -16.05 7.40
N GLY A 162 -11.07 -16.11 7.93
CA GLY A 162 -10.76 -16.75 9.21
C GLY A 162 -10.67 -18.29 9.17
N GLN A 163 -10.76 -18.90 7.98
CA GLN A 163 -10.68 -20.36 7.83
C GLN A 163 -9.24 -20.87 7.64
N THR A 164 -8.30 -19.97 7.34
CA THR A 164 -6.89 -20.35 7.13
C THR A 164 -6.26 -20.78 8.46
N PRO A 165 -5.50 -21.89 8.49
CA PRO A 165 -4.76 -22.30 9.68
C PRO A 165 -3.87 -21.17 10.20
N GLY A 166 -3.92 -20.92 11.52
CA GLY A 166 -3.16 -19.82 12.13
C GLY A 166 -1.66 -19.91 11.86
N GLY A 167 -1.08 -21.12 11.87
CA GLY A 167 0.33 -21.27 11.53
C GLY A 167 0.67 -20.94 10.07
N LEU A 168 -0.25 -21.11 9.13
CA LEU A 168 -0.05 -20.64 7.76
C LEU A 168 -0.10 -19.11 7.68
N ILE A 169 -1.02 -18.47 8.42
CA ILE A 169 -1.14 -17.01 8.54
C ILE A 169 0.14 -16.38 9.10
N GLU A 170 0.67 -16.91 10.20
CA GLU A 170 1.95 -16.47 10.78
C GLU A 170 3.13 -16.78 9.85
N GLY A 171 3.11 -17.94 9.21
CA GLY A 171 4.17 -18.36 8.30
C GLY A 171 4.28 -17.50 7.04
N ILE A 172 3.17 -16.97 6.50
CA ILE A 172 3.20 -16.04 5.38
C ILE A 172 3.77 -14.69 5.81
N ALA A 173 3.43 -14.21 7.00
CA ALA A 173 4.01 -12.99 7.57
C ALA A 173 5.54 -13.12 7.75
N ASP A 174 6.01 -14.24 8.29
CA ASP A 174 7.45 -14.49 8.39
C ASP A 174 8.12 -14.82 7.05
N TYR A 175 7.39 -15.36 6.07
CA TYR A 175 7.90 -15.50 4.70
C TYR A 175 8.20 -14.12 4.09
N VAL A 176 7.31 -13.14 4.24
CA VAL A 176 7.59 -11.77 3.80
C VAL A 176 8.82 -11.21 4.52
N ARG A 177 8.89 -11.33 5.85
CA ARG A 177 10.05 -10.89 6.65
C ARG A 177 11.34 -11.58 6.19
N LEU A 178 11.29 -12.86 5.85
CA LEU A 178 12.40 -13.61 5.26
C LEU A 178 12.83 -13.02 3.91
N LYS A 179 11.89 -12.78 2.99
CA LYS A 179 12.20 -12.24 1.65
C LYS A 179 12.73 -10.81 1.72
N ALA A 180 12.36 -10.05 2.74
CA ALA A 180 12.87 -8.72 3.00
C ALA A 180 14.27 -8.71 3.65
N ASN A 181 14.89 -9.88 3.87
CA ASN A 181 16.17 -10.07 4.55
C ASN A 181 16.19 -9.58 6.01
N TYR A 182 15.06 -9.69 6.72
CA TYR A 182 14.95 -9.36 8.15
C TYR A 182 14.76 -10.59 9.05
N ALA A 183 15.13 -11.78 8.57
CA ALA A 183 15.15 -13.00 9.39
C ALA A 183 16.22 -12.87 10.51
N PRO A 184 15.83 -12.92 11.79
CA PRO A 184 16.77 -13.01 12.91
C PRO A 184 17.69 -14.23 12.83
N SER A 185 18.89 -14.10 13.40
CA SER A 185 19.89 -15.17 13.39
C SER A 185 19.47 -16.44 14.15
N HIS A 186 18.52 -16.34 15.08
CA HIS A 186 18.02 -17.46 15.87
C HIS A 186 16.90 -18.26 15.18
N TRP A 187 16.42 -17.80 14.01
CA TRP A 187 15.42 -18.53 13.25
C TRP A 187 15.91 -19.92 12.85
N VAL A 188 14.97 -20.85 12.77
CA VAL A 188 15.25 -22.21 12.34
C VAL A 188 15.89 -22.25 10.95
N GLN A 189 16.70 -23.27 10.75
CA GLN A 189 17.27 -23.60 9.45
C GLN A 189 16.25 -24.34 8.57
N PRO A 190 16.40 -24.29 7.23
CA PRO A 190 15.60 -25.14 6.34
C PRO A 190 15.63 -26.60 6.78
N GLY A 191 14.47 -27.26 6.72
CA GLY A 191 14.27 -28.63 7.16
C GLY A 191 13.95 -28.80 8.65
N GLN A 192 14.11 -27.79 9.50
CA GLN A 192 13.74 -27.89 10.92
C GLN A 192 12.22 -27.69 11.15
N GLY A 193 11.75 -28.03 12.35
CA GLY A 193 10.32 -28.01 12.71
C GLY A 193 9.61 -29.34 12.45
N ASN A 194 8.39 -29.44 12.99
CA ASN A 194 7.65 -30.71 13.10
C ASN A 194 6.47 -30.81 12.14
N ARG A 195 5.88 -29.67 11.73
CA ARG A 195 4.72 -29.63 10.82
C ARG A 195 4.78 -28.39 9.93
N TRP A 196 4.14 -28.47 8.77
CA TRP A 196 4.18 -27.42 7.75
C TRP A 196 3.48 -26.13 8.18
N ASP A 197 2.45 -26.21 9.04
CA ASP A 197 1.69 -25.09 9.62
C ASP A 197 2.07 -24.84 11.08
N GLN A 198 3.33 -25.05 11.44
CA GLN A 198 3.80 -24.76 12.80
C GLN A 198 3.71 -23.27 13.15
N GLY A 199 3.70 -22.39 12.14
CA GLY A 199 3.77 -20.95 12.33
C GLY A 199 5.17 -20.42 12.08
N TYR A 200 5.23 -19.10 11.99
CA TYR A 200 6.46 -18.33 12.04
C TYR A 200 7.55 -18.83 11.07
N ASP A 201 8.80 -18.79 11.51
CA ASP A 201 10.00 -19.17 10.77
C ASP A 201 9.94 -20.58 10.17
N VAL A 202 9.43 -21.58 10.88
CA VAL A 202 9.28 -22.96 10.38
C VAL A 202 8.42 -22.99 9.11
N THR A 203 7.23 -22.40 9.18
CA THR A 203 6.32 -22.36 8.03
C THR A 203 6.87 -21.43 6.94
N ALA A 204 7.52 -20.32 7.29
CA ALA A 204 8.16 -19.42 6.33
C ALA A 204 9.23 -20.12 5.49
N ARG A 205 10.09 -20.96 6.10
CA ARG A 205 11.10 -21.75 5.38
C ARG A 205 10.47 -22.78 4.44
N PHE A 206 9.37 -23.39 4.84
CA PHE A 206 8.62 -24.30 3.96
C PHE A 206 7.98 -23.56 2.78
N LEU A 207 7.39 -22.39 3.01
CA LEU A 207 6.82 -21.57 1.94
C LEU A 207 7.90 -21.08 0.96
N ASP A 208 9.11 -20.78 1.43
CA ASP A 208 10.25 -20.46 0.56
C ASP A 208 10.70 -21.64 -0.30
N TYR A 209 10.67 -22.86 0.26
CA TYR A 209 10.84 -24.07 -0.55
C TYR A 209 9.73 -24.21 -1.61
N CYS A 210 8.45 -24.08 -1.25
CA CYS A 210 7.34 -24.14 -2.20
C CYS A 210 7.46 -23.08 -3.30
N ASN A 211 7.87 -21.86 -2.96
CA ASN A 211 8.11 -20.80 -3.94
C ASN A 211 9.33 -21.08 -4.84
N SER A 212 10.31 -21.86 -4.37
CA SER A 212 11.42 -22.33 -5.21
C SER A 212 10.99 -23.38 -6.26
N LEU A 213 9.92 -24.14 -5.97
CA LEU A 213 9.33 -25.08 -6.94
C LEU A 213 8.49 -24.37 -8.00
N ARG A 214 7.82 -23.29 -7.61
CA ARG A 214 7.06 -22.43 -8.51
C ARG A 214 7.14 -20.98 -8.05
N ASN A 215 7.84 -20.16 -8.82
CA ASN A 215 7.92 -18.73 -8.54
C ASN A 215 6.52 -18.11 -8.51
N GLY A 216 6.22 -17.33 -7.46
CA GLY A 216 4.91 -16.72 -7.24
C GLY A 216 3.93 -17.63 -6.50
N PHE A 217 4.36 -18.78 -5.98
CA PHE A 217 3.52 -19.68 -5.20
C PHE A 217 2.78 -18.96 -4.06
N VAL A 218 3.51 -18.19 -3.23
CA VAL A 218 2.92 -17.50 -2.07
C VAL A 218 1.94 -16.40 -2.50
N ALA A 219 2.22 -15.70 -3.62
CA ALA A 219 1.30 -14.71 -4.18
C ALA A 219 -0.04 -15.34 -4.59
N GLU A 220 0.02 -16.44 -5.34
CA GLU A 220 -1.17 -17.15 -5.80
C GLU A 220 -1.92 -17.84 -4.65
N LEU A 221 -1.20 -18.36 -3.65
CA LEU A 221 -1.81 -18.88 -2.43
C LEU A 221 -2.59 -17.77 -1.70
N ASN A 222 -1.96 -16.62 -1.44
CA ASN A 222 -2.62 -15.47 -0.83
C ASN A 222 -3.86 -15.03 -1.63
N LYS A 223 -3.76 -14.97 -2.97
CA LYS A 223 -4.88 -14.65 -3.86
C LYS A 223 -6.04 -15.64 -3.73
N LYS A 224 -5.77 -16.94 -3.66
CA LYS A 224 -6.79 -17.97 -3.44
C LYS A 224 -7.46 -17.89 -2.07
N MET A 225 -6.74 -17.37 -1.07
CA MET A 225 -7.29 -17.16 0.28
C MET A 225 -8.24 -15.96 0.39
N ARG A 226 -8.58 -15.27 -0.70
CA ARG A 226 -9.43 -14.06 -0.66
C ARG A 226 -10.81 -14.27 0.00
N SER A 227 -11.41 -15.45 -0.15
CA SER A 227 -12.78 -15.73 0.31
C SER A 227 -12.93 -17.02 1.12
N GLY A 228 -11.85 -17.74 1.40
CA GLY A 228 -11.88 -19.01 2.09
C GLY A 228 -10.54 -19.72 2.01
N TYR A 229 -10.41 -20.86 2.68
CA TYR A 229 -9.20 -21.68 2.63
C TYR A 229 -9.52 -23.13 2.30
N SER A 230 -8.72 -23.74 1.43
CA SER A 230 -8.68 -25.18 1.22
C SER A 230 -7.23 -25.66 1.12
N ALA A 231 -6.93 -26.80 1.73
CA ALA A 231 -5.63 -27.45 1.57
C ALA A 231 -5.36 -27.88 0.11
N ASP A 232 -6.41 -28.05 -0.70
CA ASP A 232 -6.30 -28.38 -2.13
C ASP A 232 -5.64 -27.26 -2.94
N PHE A 233 -5.54 -26.03 -2.42
CA PHE A 233 -4.78 -24.97 -3.08
C PHE A 233 -3.32 -25.38 -3.34
N PHE A 234 -2.71 -26.20 -2.47
CA PHE A 234 -1.37 -26.73 -2.72
C PHE A 234 -1.35 -27.69 -3.91
N VAL A 235 -2.37 -28.54 -4.06
CA VAL A 235 -2.53 -29.45 -5.20
C VAL A 235 -2.73 -28.66 -6.48
N GLU A 236 -3.61 -27.67 -6.47
CA GLU A 236 -3.86 -26.81 -7.62
C GLU A 236 -2.62 -26.03 -8.07
N LEU A 237 -1.78 -25.61 -7.11
CA LEU A 237 -0.64 -24.76 -7.39
C LEU A 237 0.66 -25.52 -7.70
N LEU A 238 0.85 -26.71 -7.13
CA LEU A 238 2.10 -27.48 -7.19
C LEU A 238 1.91 -28.97 -7.57
N GLY A 239 0.67 -29.42 -7.77
CA GLY A 239 0.36 -30.79 -8.16
C GLY A 239 0.53 -31.84 -7.06
N LYS A 240 0.74 -31.43 -5.81
CA LYS A 240 0.96 -32.31 -4.65
C LYS A 240 0.18 -31.81 -3.43
N THR A 241 -0.20 -32.72 -2.54
CA THR A 241 -0.79 -32.34 -1.25
C THR A 241 0.25 -31.62 -0.39
N VAL A 242 -0.20 -30.80 0.56
CA VAL A 242 0.70 -30.10 1.48
C VAL A 242 1.58 -31.08 2.29
N ASP A 243 1.06 -32.26 2.64
CA ASP A 243 1.81 -33.29 3.36
C ASP A 243 2.90 -33.94 2.49
N GLN A 244 2.64 -34.15 1.20
CA GLN A 244 3.64 -34.62 0.24
C GLN A 244 4.75 -33.58 0.06
N LEU A 245 4.38 -32.31 -0.09
CA LEU A 245 5.34 -31.21 -0.20
C LEU A 245 6.18 -31.06 1.07
N TRP A 246 5.57 -31.19 2.24
CA TRP A 246 6.28 -31.18 3.52
C TRP A 246 7.26 -32.36 3.62
N THR A 247 6.85 -33.55 3.22
CA THR A 247 7.72 -34.73 3.18
C THR A 247 8.92 -34.50 2.25
N ASP A 248 8.70 -33.96 1.05
CA ASP A 248 9.77 -33.63 0.11
C ASP A 248 10.73 -32.56 0.69
N TYR A 249 10.17 -31.53 1.33
CA TYR A 249 10.95 -30.48 2.01
C TYR A 249 11.86 -31.07 3.10
N LYS A 250 11.31 -31.96 3.94
CA LYS A 250 12.07 -32.66 4.98
C LYS A 250 13.14 -33.56 4.38
N ALA A 251 12.86 -34.26 3.28
CA ALA A 251 13.88 -35.08 2.60
C ALA A 251 15.00 -34.25 1.95
N LYS A 252 14.68 -33.03 1.48
CA LYS A 252 15.66 -32.13 0.85
C LYS A 252 16.64 -31.50 1.84
N TYR A 253 16.16 -31.12 3.02
CA TYR A 253 16.93 -30.32 3.98
C TYR A 253 17.18 -31.01 5.33
N GLY A 254 16.45 -32.09 5.62
CA GLY A 254 16.61 -32.87 6.84
C GLY A 254 17.47 -34.10 6.58
N ASN A 255 18.63 -34.13 7.24
CA ASN A 255 19.22 -35.35 7.80
C ASN A 255 19.51 -35.06 9.27
#